data_AF-A0A257IS40-F1
#
_entry.id   AF-A0A257IS40-F1
#
_cell.length_a   1.000
_cell.length_b   1.000
_cell.length_c   1.000
_cell.angle_alpha   90.00
_cell.angle_beta   90.00
_cell.angle_gamma   90.00
#
_symmetry.space_group_name_H-M   'P 1'
#
loop_
_entity.id
_entity.type
_entity.pdbx_description
1 polymer ?
#
loop_
_entity_poly.entity_id
_entity_poly.type
_entity_poly.pdbx_seq_one_letter_code
_entity_poly.pdbx_strand_id
1 'polypeptide(L)'
;MRGPTPLPPTPLVVDPAGVWFRSEGSGFIGGWSPGEGDDDPDDLPLDQPDLAQFEDRLWPALAHRVPAFEALRVQHAWAGYYEVHPLD
;
A
#
# COMPACT_ATOMS: atom_id res chain seq x y z
N MET A 1 4.39 -5.38 5.61
CA MET A 1 3.98 -4.79 6.90
C MET A 1 3.73 -5.88 7.94
N ARG A 2 4.03 -5.63 9.22
CA ARG A 2 3.75 -6.59 10.30
C ARG A 2 3.40 -5.87 11.60
N GLY A 3 2.47 -6.44 12.36
CA GLY A 3 2.10 -5.99 13.70
C GLY A 3 2.46 -7.04 14.77
N PRO A 4 2.41 -6.68 16.05
CA PRO A 4 2.77 -7.57 17.15
C PRO A 4 1.75 -8.69 17.38
N THR A 5 0.47 -8.43 17.05
CA THR A 5 -0.63 -9.39 17.19
C THR A 5 -0.95 -10.01 15.84
N PRO A 6 -0.93 -11.35 15.71
CA PRO A 6 -1.41 -12.02 14.51
C PRO A 6 -2.88 -11.72 14.26
N LEU A 7 -3.22 -11.46 13.00
CA LEU A 7 -4.58 -11.23 12.54
C LEU A 7 -5.02 -12.36 11.61
N PRO A 8 -6.33 -12.65 11.50
CA PRO A 8 -6.82 -13.70 10.62
C PRO A 8 -6.47 -13.40 9.14
N PRO A 9 -6.34 -14.45 8.30
CA PRO A 9 -6.11 -14.27 6.86
C PRO A 9 -7.16 -13.34 6.25
N THR A 10 -6.69 -12.33 5.53
CA THR A 10 -7.51 -11.30 4.90
C THR A 10 -7.33 -11.40 3.38
N PRO A 11 -8.44 -11.48 2.60
CA PRO A 11 -8.38 -11.46 1.15
C PRO A 11 -7.88 -10.11 0.64
N LEU A 12 -7.77 -9.96 -0.68
CA LEU A 12 -7.51 -8.65 -1.28
C LEU A 12 -8.64 -7.68 -0.92
N VAL A 13 -8.26 -6.58 -0.28
CA VAL A 13 -9.13 -5.44 0.00
C VAL A 13 -8.60 -4.26 -0.80
N VAL A 14 -9.49 -3.63 -1.55
CA VAL A 14 -9.22 -2.37 -2.26
C VAL A 14 -10.07 -1.29 -1.60
N ASP A 15 -9.42 -0.24 -1.12
CA ASP A 15 -10.04 0.94 -0.56
C ASP A 15 -10.31 1.97 -1.66
N PRO A 16 -11.45 2.69 -1.65
CA PRO A 16 -11.74 3.74 -2.62
C PRO A 16 -10.70 4.87 -2.69
N ALA A 17 -9.86 5.04 -1.67
CA ALA A 17 -8.73 5.97 -1.71
C ALA A 17 -7.53 5.47 -2.55
N GLY A 18 -7.65 4.34 -3.25
CA GLY A 18 -6.60 3.75 -4.09
C GLY A 18 -5.61 2.86 -3.35
N VAL A 19 -5.80 2.68 -2.04
CA VAL A 19 -4.94 1.81 -1.21
C VAL A 19 -5.46 0.38 -1.25
N TRP A 20 -4.57 -0.60 -1.32
CA TRP A 20 -4.94 -2.02 -1.26
C TRP A 20 -4.06 -2.78 -0.28
N PHE A 21 -4.58 -3.88 0.24
CA PHE A 21 -3.82 -4.82 1.05
C PHE A 21 -4.38 -6.25 1.01
N ARG A 22 -3.53 -7.23 1.32
CA ARG A 22 -3.90 -8.63 1.58
C ARG A 22 -2.94 -9.26 2.57
N SER A 23 -3.32 -10.40 3.16
CA SER A 23 -2.37 -11.19 3.94
C SER A 23 -1.23 -11.73 3.07
N GLU A 24 -0.02 -11.75 3.63
CA GLU A 24 1.18 -12.31 3.03
C GLU A 24 2.10 -12.87 4.12
N GLY A 25 2.34 -14.19 4.07
CA GLY A 25 3.10 -14.88 5.12
C GLY A 25 2.51 -14.62 6.52
N SER A 26 3.35 -14.16 7.45
CA SER A 26 2.95 -13.79 8.81
C SER A 26 2.53 -12.33 8.97
N GLY A 27 2.26 -11.62 7.88
CA GLY A 27 1.93 -10.20 7.88
C GLY A 27 1.05 -9.81 6.70
N PHE A 28 1.28 -8.61 6.18
CA PHE A 28 0.48 -8.03 5.11
C PHE A 28 1.37 -7.40 4.06
N ILE A 29 0.94 -7.52 2.80
CA ILE A 29 1.44 -6.70 1.69
C ILE A 29 0.32 -5.75 1.28
N GLY A 30 0.71 -4.56 0.86
CA GLY A 30 -0.20 -3.54 0.39
C GLY A 30 0.57 -2.47 -0.36
N GLY A 31 -0.18 -1.61 -1.01
CA GLY A 31 0.34 -0.59 -1.88
C GLY A 31 -0.69 0.48 -2.16
N TRP A 32 -0.22 1.49 -2.85
CA TRP A 32 -1.02 2.54 -3.45
C TRP A 32 -0.43 2.81 -4.84
N SER A 33 -1.27 3.24 -5.76
CA SER A 33 -0.84 3.67 -7.09
C SER A 33 -1.43 5.04 -7.36
N PRO A 34 -0.69 5.96 -8.01
CA PRO A 34 -1.20 7.27 -8.40
C PRO A 34 -2.49 7.16 -9.20
N GLY A 35 -3.47 8.02 -8.88
CA GLY A 35 -4.71 8.14 -9.62
C GLY A 35 -4.68 9.31 -10.61
N GLU A 36 -5.81 9.56 -11.28
CA GLU A 36 -5.97 10.75 -12.11
C GLU A 36 -5.69 12.03 -11.30
N GLY A 37 -4.67 12.80 -11.73
CA GLY A 37 -4.31 14.08 -11.13
C GLY A 37 -3.29 14.01 -9.98
N ASP A 38 -2.83 12.83 -9.60
CA ASP A 38 -1.61 12.69 -8.78
C ASP A 38 -0.35 12.85 -9.66
N ASP A 39 0.78 13.20 -9.04
CA ASP A 39 2.08 13.30 -9.71
C ASP A 39 2.62 11.89 -9.97
N ASP A 40 2.82 11.54 -11.24
CA ASP A 40 3.32 10.22 -11.69
C ASP A 40 4.30 10.39 -12.88
N PRO A 41 5.55 10.82 -12.64
CA PRO A 41 6.56 10.94 -13.69
C PRO A 41 7.01 9.57 -14.23
N ASP A 42 7.16 9.47 -15.56
CA ASP A 42 7.53 8.23 -16.26
C ASP A 42 8.89 7.64 -15.82
N ASP A 43 9.78 8.43 -15.23
CA ASP A 43 11.18 8.10 -14.94
C ASP A 43 11.53 8.07 -13.44
N LEU A 44 10.54 7.83 -12.58
CA LEU A 44 10.76 7.72 -11.15
C LEU A 44 11.81 6.63 -10.78
N PRO A 45 12.83 6.96 -9.96
CA PRO A 45 13.86 6.00 -9.58
C PRO A 45 13.28 4.80 -8.79
N LEU A 46 13.63 3.58 -9.20
CA LEU A 46 13.13 2.35 -8.58
C LEU A 46 14.07 1.76 -7.51
N ASP A 47 15.30 2.26 -7.42
CA ASP A 47 16.30 1.79 -6.46
C ASP A 47 15.93 2.12 -5.02
N GLN A 48 15.15 3.18 -4.82
CA GLN A 48 14.62 3.55 -3.51
C GLN A 48 13.12 3.88 -3.60
N PRO A 49 12.25 3.06 -3.00
CA PRO A 49 10.83 3.40 -2.92
C PRO A 49 10.63 4.65 -2.05
N ASP A 50 9.67 5.48 -2.42
CA ASP A 50 9.24 6.61 -1.60
C ASP A 50 8.50 6.10 -0.34
N LEU A 51 9.25 5.99 0.75
CA LEU A 51 8.71 5.52 2.02
C LEU A 51 7.76 6.54 2.69
N ALA A 52 7.78 7.82 2.30
CA ALA A 52 6.87 8.81 2.85
C ALA A 52 5.42 8.52 2.44
N GLN A 53 5.20 7.93 1.26
CA GLN A 53 3.87 7.48 0.82
C GLN A 53 3.20 6.52 1.81
N PHE A 54 3.98 5.74 2.57
CA PHE A 54 3.42 4.89 3.60
C PHE A 54 2.71 5.71 4.68
N GLU A 55 3.37 6.73 5.23
CA GLU A 55 2.81 7.57 6.29
C GLU A 55 1.72 8.53 5.76
N ASP A 56 1.91 9.05 4.55
CA ASP A 56 1.05 10.09 3.98
C ASP A 56 -0.23 9.54 3.33
N ARG A 57 -0.18 8.32 2.77
CA ARG A 57 -1.28 7.74 1.99
C ARG A 57 -1.74 6.39 2.55
N LEU A 58 -0.85 5.40 2.66
CA LEU A 58 -1.26 4.03 3.00
C LEU A 58 -1.74 3.91 4.45
N TRP A 59 -0.92 4.32 5.41
CA TRP A 59 -1.18 4.10 6.83
C TRP A 59 -2.47 4.78 7.32
N PRO A 60 -2.79 6.03 6.95
CA PRO A 60 -4.06 6.66 7.34
C PRO A 60 -5.28 5.86 6.85
N ALA A 61 -5.28 5.41 5.59
CA ALA A 61 -6.36 4.61 5.02
C ALA A 61 -6.48 3.23 5.68
N LEU A 62 -5.34 2.56 5.88
CA LEU A 62 -5.25 1.24 6.50
C LEU A 62 -5.71 1.25 7.96
N ALA A 63 -5.21 2.20 8.76
CA ALA A 63 -5.56 2.35 10.17
C ALA A 63 -7.02 2.75 10.36
N HIS A 64 -7.54 3.65 9.50
CA HIS A 64 -8.96 4.02 9.54
C HIS A 64 -9.88 2.83 9.25
N ARG A 65 -9.54 2.01 8.25
CA ARG A 65 -10.37 0.87 7.83
C ARG A 65 -10.26 -0.31 8.80
N VAL A 66 -9.07 -0.55 9.33
CA VAL A 66 -8.79 -1.66 10.24
C VAL A 66 -8.01 -1.12 11.43
N PRO A 67 -8.67 -0.78 12.56
CA PRO A 67 -7.99 -0.17 13.71
C PRO A 67 -6.80 -0.98 14.26
N ALA A 68 -6.82 -2.31 14.12
CA ALA A 68 -5.68 -3.17 14.48
C ALA A 68 -4.41 -2.88 13.67
N PHE A 69 -4.53 -2.18 12.53
CA PHE A 69 -3.40 -1.79 11.68
C PHE A 69 -2.62 -0.58 12.18
N GLU A 70 -3.08 0.15 13.20
CA GLU A 70 -2.29 1.21 13.84
C GLU A 70 -0.93 0.72 14.36
N ALA A 71 -0.87 -0.57 14.76
CA ALA A 71 0.35 -1.21 15.23
C ALA A 71 1.22 -1.82 14.10
N LEU A 72 0.80 -1.72 12.83
CA LEU A 72 1.62 -2.20 11.71
C LEU A 72 2.88 -1.34 11.56
N ARG A 73 3.97 -1.99 11.19
CA ARG A 73 5.21 -1.35 10.77
C ARG A 73 5.62 -1.85 9.39
N VAL A 74 6.21 -0.97 8.60
CA VAL A 74 6.88 -1.35 7.35
C VAL A 74 8.02 -2.32 7.70
N GLN A 75 8.22 -3.33 6.85
CA GLN A 75 9.29 -4.32 7.01
C GLN A 75 10.21 -4.29 5.80
N HIS A 76 9.59 -4.29 4.61
CA HIS A 76 10.23 -4.16 3.32
C HIS A 76 9.31 -3.32 2.42
N ALA A 77 9.90 -2.69 1.42
CA ALA A 77 9.21 -1.92 0.39
C ALA A 77 9.96 -2.08 -0.94
N TRP A 78 9.25 -1.88 -2.03
CA TRP A 78 9.80 -1.86 -3.39
C TRP A 78 8.96 -0.89 -4.22
N ALA A 79 9.57 -0.35 -5.27
CA ALA A 79 8.90 0.46 -6.29
C ALA A 79 8.95 -0.30 -7.61
N GLY A 80 7.99 -0.06 -8.48
CA GLY A 80 7.96 -0.64 -9.82
C GLY A 80 7.00 0.11 -10.72
N TYR A 81 7.34 0.16 -12.00
CA TYR A 81 6.46 0.72 -13.01
C TYR A 81 5.26 -0.20 -13.25
N TYR A 82 4.12 0.42 -13.52
CA TYR A 82 2.91 -0.28 -13.91
C TYR A 82 2.24 0.46 -15.07
N GLU A 83 1.96 -0.25 -16.14
CA GLU A 83 1.22 0.29 -17.27
C GLU A 83 -0.28 0.07 -17.05
N VAL A 84 -1.07 1.13 -17.19
CA VAL A 84 -2.53 1.07 -17.07
C VAL A 84 -3.14 1.28 -18.45
N HIS A 85 -3.93 0.30 -18.89
CA HIS A 85 -4.78 0.43 -20.07
C HIS A 85 -6.22 0.69 -19.61
N PRO A 86 -6.70 1.96 -19.65
CA PRO A 86 -8.10 2.24 -19.37
C PRO A 86 -8.99 1.58 -20.43
N LEU A 87 -10.12 1.02 -20.00
CA LEU A 87 -11.17 0.57 -20.92
C LEU A 87 -12.02 1.79 -21.31
N ASP A 88 -12.04 2.09 -22.61
CA ASP A 88 -12.93 3.02 -23.30
C ASP A 88 -14.33 2.44 -23.60
#